data_AF-A0A3B8P3M0-F1
#
_entry.id   AF-A0A3B8P3M0-F1
#
_cell.length_a   1.000
_cell.length_b   1.000
_cell.length_c   1.000
_cell.angle_alpha   90.00
_cell.angle_beta   90.00
_cell.angle_gamma   90.00
#
_symmetry.space_group_name_H-M   'P 1'
#
loop_
_entity.id
_entity.type
_entity.pdbx_description
1 polymer ?
#
loop_
_entity_poly.entity_id
_entity_poly.type
_entity_poly.pdbx_seq_one_letter_code
_entity_poly.pdbx_strand_id
1 'polypeptide(L)'
;MNLYLQSALASLVAGFTLHGTAAPIEPRHGAMETPIARQLACYQAQDFYWPPDGSGIKSQGCKAAYQHVYTKFGNDAQQAVYQFNQWHEVSKNVKDYKNLDEVKKAIPDGQLCSAGNSVDASERASAAKEVGSARILVLANDKSGLDVPANWQAQTLAKGADNKVKMRYKIQAAHNPSYWEIYVSKPDYDPKVRALNWDDLELVGEFGDVSPINGYYELDVDLKDSEGRRVIYSRWQRQDSAGEGFYNCSDVNIVSSR
;
A
#
# COMPACT_ATOMS: atom_id res chain seq x y z
N MET A 1 -32.19 36.87 -64.69
CA MET A 1 -31.72 35.75 -65.52
C MET A 1 -31.90 34.48 -64.70
N ASN A 2 -33.00 33.77 -64.97
CA ASN A 2 -33.33 32.48 -64.37
C ASN A 2 -32.35 31.40 -64.87
N LEU A 3 -31.97 30.47 -64.01
CA LEU A 3 -31.95 29.04 -64.36
C LEU A 3 -31.92 28.21 -63.08
N TYR A 4 -33.06 27.56 -62.82
CA TYR A 4 -33.20 26.41 -61.94
C TYR A 4 -32.62 25.17 -62.65
N LEU A 5 -31.94 24.29 -61.91
CA LEU A 5 -32.01 22.84 -62.15
C LEU A 5 -31.88 22.07 -60.83
N GLN A 6 -32.88 21.20 -60.62
CA GLN A 6 -32.97 20.12 -59.63
C GLN A 6 -31.81 19.11 -59.85
N SER A 7 -31.42 18.15 -59.01
CA SER A 7 -31.95 17.45 -57.82
C SER A 7 -30.83 16.51 -57.35
N ALA A 8 -30.76 16.19 -56.05
CA ALA A 8 -30.55 14.81 -55.53
C ALA A 8 -30.42 14.83 -54.01
N LEU A 9 -31.29 14.06 -53.35
CA LEU A 9 -31.18 13.71 -51.94
C LEU A 9 -29.95 12.82 -51.71
N ALA A 10 -29.19 13.12 -50.67
CA ALA A 10 -28.37 12.16 -49.96
C ALA A 10 -28.52 12.40 -48.46
N SER A 11 -29.38 11.60 -47.82
CA SER A 11 -29.44 11.48 -46.37
C SER A 11 -28.14 10.81 -45.91
N LEU A 12 -27.26 11.56 -45.24
CA LEU A 12 -26.23 10.95 -44.40
C LEU A 12 -26.65 11.08 -42.94
N VAL A 13 -27.05 9.94 -42.38
CA VAL A 13 -27.08 9.73 -40.93
C VAL A 13 -25.62 9.72 -40.47
N ALA A 14 -25.14 10.82 -39.91
CA ALA A 14 -23.87 10.82 -39.21
C ALA A 14 -24.08 10.12 -37.87
N GLY A 15 -23.78 8.81 -37.85
CA GLY A 15 -23.72 8.02 -36.63
C GLY A 15 -22.71 8.62 -35.66
N PHE A 16 -23.13 8.76 -34.41
CA PHE A 16 -22.25 9.02 -33.27
C PHE A 16 -21.25 7.86 -33.13
N THR A 17 -19.96 8.16 -33.20
CA THR A 17 -18.96 7.37 -32.48
C THR A 17 -18.32 8.27 -31.43
N LEU A 18 -18.90 8.27 -30.23
CA LEU A 18 -18.16 8.65 -29.03
C LEU A 18 -16.95 7.71 -28.96
N HIS A 19 -15.78 8.23 -29.27
CA HIS A 19 -14.53 7.60 -28.87
C HIS A 19 -14.43 7.79 -27.36
N GLY A 20 -15.02 6.85 -26.62
CA GLY A 20 -14.70 6.70 -25.22
C GLY A 20 -13.23 6.32 -25.13
N THR A 21 -12.37 7.31 -24.91
CA THR A 21 -11.07 7.03 -24.32
C THR A 21 -11.39 6.50 -22.94
N ALA A 22 -11.37 5.18 -22.77
CA ALA A 22 -11.22 4.62 -21.44
C ALA A 22 -10.01 5.32 -20.82
N ALA A 23 -10.24 6.15 -19.81
CA ALA A 23 -9.14 6.58 -18.96
C ALA A 23 -8.38 5.32 -18.53
N PRO A 24 -7.03 5.35 -18.46
CA PRO A 24 -6.30 4.23 -17.89
C PRO A 24 -6.94 3.87 -16.55
N ILE A 25 -7.17 2.57 -16.34
CA ILE A 25 -7.67 2.07 -15.07
C ILE A 25 -6.57 2.34 -14.06
N GLU A 26 -6.60 3.51 -13.40
CA GLU A 26 -5.79 3.77 -12.23
C GLU A 26 -6.01 2.60 -11.26
N PRO A 27 -4.96 1.98 -10.69
CA PRO A 27 -5.12 1.02 -9.61
C PRO A 27 -5.85 1.72 -8.47
N ARG A 28 -7.10 1.33 -8.21
CA ARG A 28 -7.91 1.91 -7.15
C ARG A 28 -7.80 1.01 -5.93
N HIS A 29 -6.88 1.35 -5.04
CA HIS A 29 -6.54 0.58 -3.84
C HIS A 29 -6.57 1.50 -2.59
N GLY A 30 -5.78 1.25 -1.54
CA GLY A 30 -5.86 2.08 -0.34
C GLY A 30 -4.80 1.78 0.72
N ALA A 31 -4.91 2.47 1.86
CA ALA A 31 -4.04 2.23 3.02
C ALA A 31 -4.68 2.72 4.34
N MET A 32 -4.17 2.24 5.47
CA MET A 32 -4.55 2.74 6.79
C MET A 32 -4.22 4.24 6.93
N GLU A 33 -5.23 5.06 7.23
CA GLU A 33 -5.09 6.49 7.54
C GLU A 33 -5.11 6.73 9.05
N THR A 34 -5.83 5.90 9.82
CA THR A 34 -5.87 5.96 11.28
C THR A 34 -5.77 4.55 11.88
N PRO A 35 -4.68 4.22 12.59
CA PRO A 35 -3.40 4.94 12.58
C PRO A 35 -2.74 4.89 11.19
N ILE A 36 -2.00 5.93 10.80
CA ILE A 36 -1.41 6.02 9.46
C ILE A 36 -0.41 4.88 9.19
N ALA A 37 -0.49 4.28 8.02
CA ALA A 37 0.50 3.30 7.57
C ALA A 37 1.85 3.96 7.24
N ARG A 38 2.96 3.23 7.42
CA ARG A 38 4.33 3.67 7.11
C ARG A 38 4.43 4.30 5.73
N GLN A 39 4.00 3.58 4.70
CA GLN A 39 4.10 4.04 3.31
C GLN A 39 3.22 5.27 3.05
N LEU A 40 2.04 5.35 3.68
CA LEU A 40 1.16 6.51 3.51
C LEU A 40 1.75 7.73 4.19
N ALA A 41 2.36 7.59 5.37
CA ALA A 41 3.07 8.68 6.04
C ALA A 41 4.25 9.17 5.21
N CYS A 42 5.08 8.26 4.69
CA CYS A 42 6.20 8.63 3.82
C CYS A 42 5.74 9.30 2.53
N TYR A 43 4.67 8.80 1.91
CA TYR A 43 4.03 9.45 0.78
C TYR A 43 3.56 10.87 1.14
N GLN A 44 2.77 11.03 2.20
CA GLN A 44 2.20 12.34 2.56
C GLN A 44 3.26 13.40 2.92
N ALA A 45 4.45 13.00 3.37
CA ALA A 45 5.53 13.94 3.67
C ALA A 45 6.06 14.67 2.42
N GLN A 46 6.03 14.01 1.25
CA GLN A 46 6.46 14.55 -0.05
C GLN A 46 7.91 15.14 -0.06
N ASP A 47 8.73 14.79 0.93
CA ASP A 47 10.10 15.30 1.13
C ASP A 47 11.19 14.38 0.54
N PHE A 48 10.78 13.42 -0.30
CA PHE A 48 11.64 12.40 -0.90
C PHE A 48 12.04 12.67 -2.36
N TYR A 49 11.60 13.78 -2.95
CA TYR A 49 11.94 14.14 -4.34
C TYR A 49 13.29 14.84 -4.48
N TRP A 50 13.76 15.51 -3.43
CA TRP A 50 15.04 16.23 -3.46
C TRP A 50 15.64 16.39 -2.05
N PRO A 51 16.96 16.19 -1.86
CA PRO A 51 17.94 15.73 -2.86
C PRO A 51 17.74 14.27 -3.30
N PRO A 52 18.27 13.84 -4.47
CA PRO A 52 17.97 12.53 -5.05
C PRO A 52 18.45 11.33 -4.23
N ASP A 53 19.34 11.54 -3.26
CA ASP A 53 19.83 10.51 -2.35
C ASP A 53 18.93 10.32 -1.11
N GLY A 54 17.81 11.05 -1.03
CA GLY A 54 16.88 11.02 0.10
C GLY A 54 17.41 11.71 1.36
N SER A 55 18.55 12.40 1.30
CA SER A 55 19.14 13.08 2.46
C SER A 55 18.23 14.17 3.06
N GLY A 56 17.27 14.69 2.29
CA GLY A 56 16.27 15.68 2.72
C GLY A 56 15.09 15.12 3.50
N ILE A 57 14.89 13.79 3.51
CA ILE A 57 13.75 13.15 4.17
C ILE A 57 13.88 13.32 5.70
N LYS A 58 12.83 13.85 6.33
CA LYS A 58 12.81 14.22 7.76
C LYS A 58 12.55 13.03 8.68
N SER A 59 11.60 12.18 8.30
CA SER A 59 11.29 10.97 9.08
C SER A 59 12.44 9.97 8.96
N GLN A 60 13.02 9.56 10.09
CA GLN A 60 14.16 8.63 10.10
C GLN A 60 13.81 7.27 9.48
N GLY A 61 12.60 6.76 9.74
CA GLY A 61 12.09 5.54 9.10
C GLY A 61 11.94 5.68 7.58
N CYS A 62 11.28 6.74 7.11
CA CYS A 62 11.12 6.98 5.67
C CYS A 62 12.47 7.19 4.97
N LYS A 63 13.41 7.86 5.62
CA LYS A 63 14.75 8.07 5.11
C LYS A 63 15.50 6.75 4.94
N ALA A 64 15.48 5.90 5.97
CA ALA A 64 16.10 4.57 5.91
C ALA A 64 15.47 3.70 4.80
N ALA A 65 14.13 3.72 4.69
CA ALA A 65 13.40 3.00 3.65
C ALA A 65 13.76 3.46 2.24
N TYR A 66 13.82 4.78 2.02
CA TYR A 66 14.23 5.35 0.75
C TYR A 66 15.66 4.95 0.40
N GLN A 67 16.61 5.18 1.33
CA GLN A 67 18.03 4.94 1.09
C GLN A 67 18.35 3.46 0.88
N HIS A 68 17.60 2.56 1.52
CA HIS A 68 17.70 1.12 1.25
C HIS A 68 17.42 0.79 -0.21
N VAL A 69 16.25 1.20 -0.73
CA VAL A 69 15.88 0.92 -2.13
C VAL A 69 16.78 1.69 -3.10
N TYR A 70 17.11 2.95 -2.79
CA TYR A 70 18.03 3.76 -3.59
C TYR A 70 19.37 3.05 -3.82
N THR A 71 20.02 2.61 -2.76
CA THR A 71 21.32 1.94 -2.85
C THR A 71 21.23 0.54 -3.44
N LYS A 72 20.19 -0.23 -3.08
CA LYS A 72 19.90 -1.57 -3.63
C LYS A 72 19.86 -1.58 -5.16
N PHE A 73 19.34 -0.51 -5.76
CA PHE A 73 19.21 -0.38 -7.21
C PHE A 73 20.20 0.59 -7.84
N GLY A 74 21.39 0.74 -7.26
CA GLY A 74 22.49 1.47 -7.89
C GLY A 74 22.29 2.98 -7.90
N ASN A 75 21.80 3.53 -6.79
CA ASN A 75 21.52 4.96 -6.59
C ASN A 75 20.40 5.49 -7.50
N ASP A 76 19.36 4.69 -7.70
CA ASP A 76 18.19 5.03 -8.52
C ASP A 76 17.09 5.68 -7.68
N ALA A 77 16.98 7.00 -7.79
CA ALA A 77 15.95 7.79 -7.11
C ALA A 77 14.52 7.42 -7.56
N GLN A 78 14.31 7.12 -8.85
CA GLN A 78 12.97 6.77 -9.35
C GLN A 78 12.50 5.44 -8.76
N GLN A 79 13.42 4.48 -8.63
CA GLN A 79 13.16 3.21 -7.96
C GLN A 79 12.87 3.40 -6.46
N ALA A 80 13.62 4.28 -5.77
CA ALA A 80 13.39 4.57 -4.36
C ALA A 80 12.03 5.25 -4.10
N VAL A 81 11.61 6.14 -5.00
CA VAL A 81 10.32 6.86 -4.94
C VAL A 81 9.13 5.94 -5.19
N TYR A 82 9.30 4.90 -6.03
CA TYR A 82 8.22 3.98 -6.40
C TYR A 82 7.47 3.41 -5.19
N GLN A 83 8.19 2.97 -4.15
CA GLN A 83 7.60 2.36 -2.95
C GLN A 83 6.66 3.32 -2.19
N PHE A 84 6.90 4.64 -2.26
CA PHE A 84 6.05 5.66 -1.62
C PHE A 84 4.92 6.09 -2.54
N ASN A 85 5.15 6.23 -3.84
CA ASN A 85 4.08 6.59 -4.78
C ASN A 85 3.04 5.47 -4.92
N GLN A 86 3.45 4.21 -4.76
CA GLN A 86 2.57 3.04 -4.67
C GLN A 86 2.04 2.80 -3.25
N TRP A 87 1.80 3.88 -2.49
CA TRP A 87 1.31 3.81 -1.10
C TRP A 87 0.02 3.00 -0.94
N HIS A 88 -0.80 2.99 -2.00
CA HIS A 88 -2.11 2.35 -2.06
C HIS A 88 -2.00 0.86 -2.44
N GLU A 89 -0.86 0.39 -2.95
CA GLU A 89 -0.68 -0.96 -3.48
C GLU A 89 0.45 -1.72 -2.75
N VAL A 90 0.44 -1.67 -1.42
CA VAL A 90 1.23 -2.61 -0.60
C VAL A 90 0.41 -3.90 -0.50
N SER A 91 0.41 -4.67 -1.59
CA SER A 91 -0.46 -5.82 -1.78
C SER A 91 0.29 -7.09 -2.19
N LYS A 92 -0.39 -8.24 -2.06
CA LYS A 92 0.07 -9.54 -2.51
C LYS A 92 -1.10 -10.40 -2.97
N ASN A 93 -0.94 -11.06 -4.12
CA ASN A 93 -1.90 -12.05 -4.61
C ASN A 93 -1.58 -13.42 -4.03
N VAL A 94 -2.52 -14.00 -3.29
CA VAL A 94 -2.41 -15.35 -2.73
C VAL A 94 -3.69 -16.09 -3.10
N LYS A 95 -3.60 -17.07 -4.01
CA LYS A 95 -4.80 -17.81 -4.47
C LYS A 95 -5.49 -18.54 -3.32
N ASP A 96 -4.71 -19.15 -2.42
CA ASP A 96 -5.20 -19.81 -1.22
C ASP A 96 -5.14 -18.87 0.00
N TYR A 97 -5.71 -17.67 -0.14
CA TYR A 97 -5.64 -16.63 0.89
C TYR A 97 -6.30 -17.01 2.23
N LYS A 98 -7.15 -18.05 2.25
CA LYS A 98 -7.76 -18.56 3.49
C LYS A 98 -6.78 -19.42 4.30
N ASN A 99 -5.72 -19.90 3.67
CA ASN A 99 -4.67 -20.65 4.31
C ASN A 99 -3.55 -19.68 4.73
N LEU A 100 -3.48 -19.39 6.03
CA LEU A 100 -2.49 -18.45 6.56
C LEU A 100 -1.05 -18.91 6.28
N ASP A 101 -0.78 -20.22 6.15
CA ASP A 101 0.56 -20.70 5.84
C ASP A 101 0.98 -20.34 4.41
N GLU A 102 0.06 -20.35 3.44
CA GLU A 102 0.36 -19.88 2.08
C GLU A 102 0.51 -18.35 2.02
N VAL A 103 -0.23 -17.61 2.86
CA VAL A 103 -0.02 -16.16 3.03
C VAL A 103 1.37 -15.87 3.60
N LYS A 104 1.77 -16.56 4.67
CA LYS A 104 3.10 -16.45 5.30
C LYS A 104 4.22 -16.84 4.36
N LYS A 105 4.00 -17.83 3.49
CA LYS A 105 4.97 -18.22 2.45
C LYS A 105 5.12 -17.16 1.37
N ALA A 106 4.03 -16.49 0.98
CA ALA A 106 4.07 -15.40 0.01
C ALA A 106 4.62 -14.09 0.60
N ILE A 107 4.46 -13.90 1.91
CA ILE A 107 4.92 -12.74 2.69
C ILE A 107 5.77 -13.28 3.84
N PRO A 108 7.02 -13.68 3.57
CA PRO A 108 7.86 -14.30 4.60
C PRO A 108 8.22 -13.31 5.71
N ASP A 109 8.69 -13.86 6.83
CA ASP A 109 9.26 -13.09 7.95
C ASP A 109 10.28 -12.05 7.47
N GLY A 110 10.20 -10.86 8.06
CA GLY A 110 10.99 -9.71 7.66
C GLY A 110 10.53 -9.01 6.39
N GLN A 111 9.40 -9.41 5.78
CA GLN A 111 8.83 -8.75 4.59
C GLN A 111 7.35 -8.34 4.77
N LEU A 112 6.86 -8.29 6.00
CA LEU A 112 5.45 -8.04 6.30
C LEU A 112 5.02 -6.63 5.86
N CYS A 113 5.83 -5.60 6.11
CA CYS A 113 5.49 -4.21 5.82
C CYS A 113 5.64 -3.85 4.34
N SER A 114 6.33 -4.67 3.54
CA SER A 114 6.33 -4.60 2.07
C SER A 114 5.31 -5.51 1.39
N ALA A 115 4.56 -6.33 2.14
CA ALA A 115 3.74 -7.42 1.62
C ALA A 115 4.54 -8.43 0.76
N GLY A 116 5.80 -8.70 1.13
CA GLY A 116 6.68 -9.62 0.40
C GLY A 116 7.18 -9.05 -0.93
N ASN A 117 7.02 -7.74 -1.17
CA ASN A 117 7.47 -7.09 -2.41
C ASN A 117 8.93 -6.69 -2.28
N SER A 118 9.82 -7.68 -2.31
CA SER A 118 11.27 -7.51 -2.33
C SER A 118 11.82 -8.19 -3.58
N VAL A 119 12.38 -7.42 -4.50
CA VAL A 119 12.88 -7.89 -5.80
C VAL A 119 14.39 -7.86 -5.78
N ASP A 120 15.06 -8.88 -6.31
CA ASP A 120 16.51 -8.85 -6.42
C ASP A 120 16.96 -7.84 -7.49
N ALA A 121 18.01 -7.08 -7.22
CA ALA A 121 18.50 -6.07 -8.18
C ALA A 121 18.93 -6.70 -9.52
N SER A 122 19.38 -7.95 -9.51
CA SER A 122 19.77 -8.70 -10.72
C SER A 122 18.56 -9.10 -11.59
N GLU A 123 17.38 -9.30 -11.01
CA GLU A 123 16.15 -9.60 -11.73
C GLU A 123 15.71 -8.39 -12.56
N ARG A 124 15.76 -7.18 -11.98
CA ARG A 124 15.50 -5.93 -12.71
C ARG A 124 16.51 -5.71 -13.84
N ALA A 125 17.80 -5.95 -13.57
CA ALA A 125 18.85 -5.80 -14.59
C ALA A 125 18.66 -6.76 -15.77
N SER A 126 18.11 -7.95 -15.52
CA SER A 126 17.80 -8.93 -16.56
C SER A 126 16.60 -8.50 -17.39
N ALA A 127 15.51 -8.05 -16.76
CA ALA A 127 14.34 -7.50 -17.45
C ALA A 127 14.72 -6.29 -18.34
N ALA A 128 15.54 -5.37 -17.84
CA ALA A 128 15.99 -4.20 -18.61
C ALA A 128 16.79 -4.57 -19.87
N LYS A 129 17.50 -5.71 -19.89
CA LYS A 129 18.21 -6.21 -21.07
C LYS A 129 17.25 -6.77 -22.12
N GLU A 130 16.18 -7.43 -21.70
CA GLU A 130 15.18 -8.03 -22.61
C GLU A 130 14.36 -6.99 -23.38
N VAL A 131 13.96 -5.90 -22.72
CA VAL A 131 13.15 -4.83 -23.35
C VAL A 131 13.96 -3.84 -24.19
N GLY A 132 15.30 -3.94 -24.22
CA GLY A 132 16.16 -2.97 -24.90
C GLY A 132 16.15 -1.62 -24.18
N SER A 133 17.15 -1.39 -23.33
CA SER A 133 17.27 -0.30 -22.35
C SER A 133 17.14 1.16 -22.86
N ALA A 134 16.93 1.38 -24.16
CA ALA A 134 16.92 2.71 -24.75
C ALA A 134 15.59 3.47 -24.63
N ARG A 135 14.47 2.84 -24.22
CA ARG A 135 13.14 3.50 -24.26
C ARG A 135 12.16 3.22 -23.12
N ILE A 136 12.43 2.31 -22.18
CA ILE A 136 11.47 1.96 -21.10
C ILE A 136 12.16 2.01 -19.74
N LEU A 137 11.63 2.84 -18.84
CA LEU A 137 11.98 2.80 -17.43
C LEU A 137 11.36 1.54 -16.81
N VAL A 138 12.18 0.53 -16.54
CA VAL A 138 11.75 -0.66 -15.79
C VAL A 138 11.90 -0.36 -14.31
N LEU A 139 10.79 -0.12 -13.60
CA LEU A 139 10.76 -0.06 -12.14
C LEU A 139 10.35 -1.43 -11.60
N ALA A 140 11.12 -1.94 -10.65
CA ALA A 140 10.76 -3.15 -9.92
C ALA A 140 9.64 -2.84 -8.92
N ASN A 141 8.72 -3.79 -8.72
CA ASN A 141 7.77 -3.74 -7.61
C ASN A 141 8.48 -4.06 -6.28
N ASP A 142 9.42 -3.21 -5.90
CA ASP A 142 10.19 -3.32 -4.67
C ASP A 142 9.74 -2.27 -3.67
N LYS A 143 9.31 -2.76 -2.51
CA LYS A 143 8.88 -1.99 -1.35
C LYS A 143 9.63 -2.42 -0.08
N SER A 144 10.76 -3.12 -0.24
CA SER A 144 11.57 -3.72 0.85
C SER A 144 12.13 -2.68 1.82
N GLY A 145 12.22 -1.41 1.39
CA GLY A 145 12.53 -0.30 2.28
C GLY A 145 11.56 -0.18 3.47
N LEU A 146 10.29 -0.56 3.32
CA LEU A 146 9.28 -0.47 4.38
C LEU A 146 9.52 -1.46 5.54
N ASP A 147 10.34 -2.49 5.32
CA ASP A 147 10.70 -3.51 6.32
C ASP A 147 11.97 -3.18 7.11
N VAL A 148 12.73 -2.16 6.71
CA VAL A 148 14.05 -1.93 7.29
C VAL A 148 13.96 -1.55 8.77
N PRO A 149 14.87 -2.09 9.62
CA PRO A 149 14.99 -1.64 10.99
C PRO A 149 15.34 -0.14 11.04
N ALA A 150 14.49 0.66 11.67
CA ALA A 150 14.67 2.10 11.76
C ALA A 150 13.85 2.71 12.90
N ASN A 151 14.16 3.96 13.22
CA ASN A 151 13.35 4.74 14.14
C ASN A 151 12.10 5.30 13.42
N TRP A 152 11.15 4.41 13.15
CA TRP A 152 9.86 4.75 12.55
C TRP A 152 9.06 5.72 13.43
N GLN A 153 8.39 6.71 12.84
CA GLN A 153 7.61 7.67 13.60
C GLN A 153 6.32 7.01 14.11
N ALA A 154 6.14 6.98 15.43
CA ALA A 154 4.96 6.40 16.05
C ALA A 154 3.89 7.47 16.33
N GLN A 155 2.63 7.16 16.00
CA GLN A 155 1.49 8.01 16.32
C GLN A 155 0.92 7.64 17.70
N THR A 156 0.57 8.64 18.52
CA THR A 156 -0.18 8.35 19.75
C THR A 156 -1.57 7.84 19.39
N LEU A 157 -1.92 6.65 19.86
CA LEU A 157 -3.22 6.03 19.63
C LEU A 157 -3.94 5.88 20.97
N ALA A 158 -4.87 6.78 21.25
CA ALA A 158 -5.65 6.75 22.48
C ALA A 158 -6.84 5.81 22.36
N LYS A 159 -6.94 4.84 23.26
CA LYS A 159 -8.11 3.98 23.43
C LYS A 159 -9.29 4.80 23.96
N GLY A 160 -10.50 4.46 23.56
CA GLY A 160 -11.73 4.93 24.20
C GLY A 160 -11.94 4.29 25.58
N ALA A 161 -12.96 4.74 26.31
CA ALA A 161 -13.32 4.19 27.62
C ALA A 161 -13.74 2.71 27.57
N ASP A 162 -14.13 2.21 26.40
CA ASP A 162 -14.45 0.82 26.10
C ASP A 162 -13.24 0.01 25.58
N ASN A 163 -12.03 0.57 25.70
CA ASN A 163 -10.76 0.06 25.17
C ASN A 163 -10.64 0.02 23.64
N LYS A 164 -11.63 0.53 22.90
CA LYS A 164 -11.62 0.47 21.44
C LYS A 164 -10.99 1.69 20.79
N VAL A 165 -10.53 1.49 19.57
CA VAL A 165 -10.09 2.56 18.67
C VAL A 165 -10.83 2.40 17.35
N LYS A 166 -11.45 3.50 16.89
CA LYS A 166 -11.96 3.58 15.52
C LYS A 166 -10.80 3.76 14.56
N MET A 167 -10.47 2.69 13.85
CA MET A 167 -9.49 2.68 12.77
C MET A 167 -10.15 3.01 11.44
N ARG A 168 -9.41 3.69 10.56
CA ARG A 168 -9.91 4.13 9.24
C ARG A 168 -8.93 3.74 8.16
N TYR A 169 -9.42 2.99 7.17
CA TYR A 169 -8.68 2.62 5.97
C TYR A 169 -9.20 3.44 4.80
N LYS A 170 -8.34 4.27 4.21
CA LYS A 170 -8.67 5.13 3.08
C LYS A 170 -8.66 4.32 1.80
N ILE A 171 -9.69 4.47 0.97
CA ILE A 171 -9.80 3.78 -0.31
C ILE A 171 -9.98 4.72 -1.49
N GLN A 172 -9.45 4.30 -2.64
CA GLN A 172 -9.75 4.86 -3.97
C GLN A 172 -10.84 4.04 -4.69
N ALA A 173 -11.00 2.76 -4.35
CA ALA A 173 -12.16 1.94 -4.72
C ALA A 173 -12.51 0.94 -3.61
N ALA A 174 -13.80 0.61 -3.56
CA ALA A 174 -14.31 -0.47 -2.75
C ALA A 174 -14.07 -1.80 -3.46
N HIS A 175 -13.57 -2.79 -2.73
CA HIS A 175 -13.48 -4.17 -3.19
C HIS A 175 -14.22 -5.06 -2.19
N ASN A 176 -15.43 -5.45 -2.55
CA ASN A 176 -16.29 -6.33 -1.78
C ASN A 176 -16.77 -7.47 -2.71
N PRO A 177 -16.91 -8.72 -2.24
CA PRO A 177 -16.72 -9.14 -0.86
C PRO A 177 -15.25 -9.18 -0.41
N SER A 178 -14.99 -8.81 0.84
CA SER A 178 -13.68 -8.82 1.48
C SER A 178 -13.77 -9.13 2.98
N TYR A 179 -12.63 -9.25 3.65
CA TYR A 179 -12.55 -9.34 5.11
C TYR A 179 -11.28 -8.66 5.63
N TRP A 180 -11.23 -8.47 6.95
CA TRP A 180 -10.16 -7.78 7.65
C TRP A 180 -9.61 -8.63 8.80
N GLU A 181 -8.30 -8.63 8.92
CA GLU A 181 -7.58 -9.11 10.10
C GLU A 181 -6.69 -7.98 10.60
N ILE A 182 -6.77 -7.65 11.88
CA ILE A 182 -5.96 -6.63 12.54
C ILE A 182 -5.12 -7.30 13.60
N TYR A 183 -3.81 -7.09 13.51
CA TYR A 183 -2.82 -7.62 14.43
C TYR A 183 -2.09 -6.48 15.14
N VAL A 184 -1.53 -6.77 16.31
CA VAL A 184 -0.64 -5.88 17.06
C VAL A 184 0.64 -6.64 17.37
N SER A 185 1.78 -5.95 17.29
CA SER A 185 3.05 -6.54 17.67
C SER A 185 3.12 -6.87 19.17
N LYS A 186 3.90 -7.86 19.54
CA LYS A 186 4.23 -8.14 20.94
C LYS A 186 5.04 -7.00 21.56
N PRO A 187 5.01 -6.83 22.89
CA PRO A 187 5.73 -5.76 23.59
C PRO A 187 7.26 -5.75 23.41
N ASP A 188 7.85 -6.89 23.10
CA ASP A 188 9.30 -7.10 22.96
C ASP A 188 9.82 -6.86 21.53
N TYR A 189 8.93 -6.65 20.55
CA TYR A 189 9.32 -6.23 19.22
C TYR A 189 9.81 -4.77 19.21
N ASP A 190 11.06 -4.57 18.77
CA ASP A 190 11.64 -3.23 18.54
C ASP A 190 11.92 -3.00 17.04
N PRO A 191 11.17 -2.10 16.36
CA PRO A 191 11.36 -1.82 14.95
C PRO A 191 12.69 -1.13 14.62
N LYS A 192 13.47 -0.71 15.62
CA LYS A 192 14.83 -0.17 15.43
C LYS A 192 15.89 -1.26 15.26
N VAL A 193 15.60 -2.47 15.73
CA VAL A 193 16.59 -3.54 15.86
C VAL A 193 16.45 -4.57 14.75
N ARG A 194 15.21 -4.94 14.40
CA ARG A 194 14.94 -5.95 13.38
C ARG A 194 13.62 -5.71 12.65
N ALA A 195 13.45 -6.37 11.51
CA ALA A 195 12.20 -6.40 10.76
C ALA A 195 11.14 -7.22 11.52
N LEU A 196 9.87 -6.95 11.19
CA LEU A 196 8.71 -7.61 11.77
C LEU A 196 8.53 -9.01 11.19
N ASN A 197 8.27 -9.99 12.04
CA ASN A 197 7.96 -11.37 11.69
C ASN A 197 6.52 -11.72 12.08
N TRP A 198 5.99 -12.83 11.57
CA TRP A 198 4.65 -13.29 11.91
C TRP A 198 4.51 -13.73 13.36
N ASP A 199 5.58 -14.24 13.97
CA ASP A 199 5.57 -14.65 15.38
C ASP A 199 5.64 -13.46 16.34
N ASP A 200 5.90 -12.24 15.84
CA ASP A 200 5.77 -11.00 16.59
C ASP A 200 4.33 -10.54 16.72
N LEU A 201 3.38 -11.11 15.99
CA LEU A 201 2.03 -10.58 15.86
C LEU A 201 1.00 -11.36 16.69
N GLU A 202 0.07 -10.61 17.28
CA GLU A 202 -1.11 -11.11 17.97
C GLU A 202 -2.36 -10.58 17.26
N LEU A 203 -3.29 -11.47 16.90
CA LEU A 203 -4.56 -11.10 16.27
C LEU A 203 -5.48 -10.45 17.32
N VAL A 204 -5.94 -9.23 17.04
CA VAL A 204 -6.80 -8.45 17.96
C VAL A 204 -8.18 -8.14 17.37
N GLY A 205 -8.39 -8.37 16.08
CA GLY A 205 -9.70 -8.16 15.46
C GLY A 205 -9.85 -8.87 14.12
N GLU A 206 -11.03 -9.45 13.92
CA GLU A 206 -11.48 -10.01 12.64
C GLU A 206 -12.80 -9.34 12.28
N PHE A 207 -12.91 -8.87 11.03
CA PHE A 207 -14.14 -8.26 10.53
C PHE A 207 -14.46 -8.88 9.17
N GLY A 208 -15.73 -9.19 8.94
CA GLY A 208 -16.19 -9.72 7.66
C GLY A 208 -16.27 -8.64 6.58
N ASP A 209 -17.27 -8.76 5.73
CA ASP A 209 -17.50 -7.81 4.64
C ASP A 209 -18.06 -6.48 5.18
N VAL A 210 -17.17 -5.52 5.40
CA VAL A 210 -17.52 -4.18 5.88
C VAL A 210 -17.89 -3.30 4.69
N SER A 211 -19.00 -2.56 4.80
CA SER A 211 -19.38 -1.56 3.78
C SER A 211 -18.57 -0.28 3.96
N PRO A 212 -18.00 0.31 2.89
CA PRO A 212 -17.28 1.56 3.02
C PRO A 212 -18.25 2.75 3.14
N ILE A 213 -17.83 3.76 3.88
CA ILE A 213 -18.58 5.00 4.09
C ILE A 213 -17.66 6.17 3.75
N ASN A 214 -18.09 7.04 2.83
CA ASN A 214 -17.37 8.25 2.43
C ASN A 214 -15.90 8.04 2.03
N GLY A 215 -15.59 6.93 1.36
CA GLY A 215 -14.23 6.60 0.91
C GLY A 215 -13.35 5.93 1.97
N TYR A 216 -13.96 5.38 3.03
CA TYR A 216 -13.25 4.67 4.09
C TYR A 216 -13.93 3.36 4.45
N TYR A 217 -13.15 2.37 4.85
CA TYR A 217 -13.61 1.32 5.76
C TYR A 217 -13.31 1.76 7.19
N GLU A 218 -14.25 1.55 8.10
CA GLU A 218 -14.12 1.91 9.51
C GLU A 218 -14.26 0.65 10.37
N LEU A 219 -13.29 0.45 11.28
CA LEU A 219 -13.20 -0.74 12.13
C LEU A 219 -13.06 -0.30 13.58
N ASP A 220 -13.92 -0.81 14.47
CA ASP A 220 -13.80 -0.57 15.91
C ASP A 220 -13.02 -1.73 16.55
N VAL A 221 -11.72 -1.51 16.75
CA VAL A 221 -10.77 -2.55 17.22
C VAL A 221 -10.56 -2.44 18.72
N ASP A 222 -10.74 -3.55 19.45
CA ASP A 222 -10.46 -3.65 20.88
C ASP A 222 -8.96 -3.83 21.12
N LEU A 223 -8.36 -2.91 21.88
CA LEU A 223 -6.94 -2.90 22.23
C LEU A 223 -6.72 -3.02 23.75
N LYS A 224 -7.65 -3.64 24.49
CA LYS A 224 -7.58 -3.76 25.96
C LYS A 224 -6.23 -4.28 26.48
N ASP A 225 -5.63 -5.24 25.79
CA ASP A 225 -4.40 -5.91 26.21
C ASP A 225 -3.13 -5.26 25.61
N SER A 226 -3.28 -4.15 24.88
CA SER A 226 -2.19 -3.47 24.16
C SER A 226 -1.93 -2.06 24.68
N GLU A 227 -0.66 -1.77 25.01
CA GLU A 227 -0.19 -0.46 25.49
C GLU A 227 1.27 -0.19 25.11
N GLY A 228 1.64 1.08 25.00
CA GLY A 228 2.99 1.53 24.68
C GLY A 228 3.31 1.40 23.19
N ARG A 229 4.60 1.38 22.87
CA ARG A 229 5.07 1.35 21.48
C ARG A 229 4.77 -0.01 20.84
N ARG A 230 4.08 0.01 19.70
CA ARG A 230 3.62 -1.17 18.94
C ARG A 230 3.61 -0.90 17.44
N VAL A 231 3.46 -1.96 16.67
CA VAL A 231 3.05 -1.89 15.26
C VAL A 231 1.66 -2.51 15.14
N ILE A 232 0.74 -1.80 14.51
CA ILE A 232 -0.52 -2.37 14.04
C ILE A 232 -0.28 -2.89 12.63
N TYR A 233 -0.54 -4.17 12.41
CA TYR A 233 -0.48 -4.80 11.11
C TYR A 233 -1.89 -5.10 10.63
N SER A 234 -2.33 -4.45 9.55
CA SER A 234 -3.66 -4.66 8.99
C SER A 234 -3.59 -5.47 7.71
N ARG A 235 -4.49 -6.43 7.57
CA ARG A 235 -4.73 -7.18 6.33
C ARG A 235 -6.16 -6.91 5.86
N TRP A 236 -6.29 -6.34 4.66
CA TRP A 236 -7.56 -6.29 3.92
C TRP A 236 -7.53 -7.30 2.79
N GLN A 237 -8.34 -8.35 2.87
CA GLN A 237 -8.29 -9.46 1.91
C GLN A 237 -9.53 -9.47 1.02
N ARG A 238 -9.33 -9.39 -0.30
CA ARG A 238 -10.40 -9.61 -1.29
C ARG A 238 -10.78 -11.08 -1.34
N GLN A 239 -12.08 -11.35 -1.50
CA GLN A 239 -12.63 -12.69 -1.67
C GLN A 239 -12.96 -12.97 -3.13
N ASP A 240 -11.93 -13.11 -3.96
CA ASP A 240 -12.05 -13.43 -5.38
C ASP A 240 -10.95 -14.42 -5.83
N SER A 241 -10.93 -14.76 -7.11
CA SER A 241 -9.98 -15.75 -7.66
C SER A 241 -8.54 -15.24 -7.80
N ALA A 242 -8.32 -13.92 -7.78
CA ALA A 242 -6.98 -13.35 -7.75
C ALA A 242 -6.39 -13.41 -6.34
N GLY A 243 -7.24 -13.28 -5.32
CA GLY A 243 -6.86 -13.40 -3.92
C GLY A 243 -5.92 -12.28 -3.47
N GLU A 244 -6.09 -11.07 -4.01
CA GLU A 244 -5.30 -9.90 -3.63
C GLU A 244 -5.62 -9.45 -2.20
N GLY A 245 -4.60 -9.38 -1.35
CA GLY A 245 -4.67 -8.78 -0.03
C GLY A 245 -3.78 -7.54 0.08
N PHE A 246 -4.16 -6.57 0.91
CA PHE A 246 -3.40 -5.36 1.22
C PHE A 246 -2.90 -5.42 2.66
N TYR A 247 -1.62 -5.13 2.86
CA TYR A 247 -0.93 -5.34 4.11
C TYR A 247 -0.22 -4.04 4.51
N ASN A 248 -0.52 -3.51 5.69
CA ASN A 248 0.05 -2.24 6.13
C ASN A 248 0.61 -2.36 7.55
N CYS A 249 1.73 -1.70 7.80
CA CYS A 249 2.27 -1.49 9.14
C CYS A 249 2.03 -0.04 9.56
N SER A 250 1.45 0.17 10.74
CA SER A 250 1.29 1.50 11.36
C SER A 250 1.99 1.51 12.72
N ASP A 251 3.06 2.30 12.85
CA ASP A 251 3.78 2.45 14.13
C ASP A 251 2.99 3.36 15.07
N VAL A 252 2.74 2.88 16.29
CA VAL A 252 1.90 3.58 17.27
C VAL A 252 2.51 3.56 18.67
N ASN A 253 2.08 4.52 19.48
CA ASN A 253 2.21 4.47 20.93
C ASN A 253 0.80 4.45 21.52
N ILE A 254 0.36 3.25 21.92
CA ILE A 254 -1.00 3.02 22.42
C ILE A 254 -1.09 3.51 23.87
N VAL A 255 -2.09 4.33 24.17
CA VAL A 255 -2.31 4.88 25.51
C VAL A 255 -3.77 4.70 25.91
N SER A 256 -4.03 4.53 27.20
CA SER A 256 -5.39 4.59 27.74
C SER A 256 -5.94 6.03 27.65
N SER A 257 -7.26 6.19 27.45
CA SER A 257 -7.89 7.51 27.54
C SER A 257 -7.61 8.11 28.91
N ARG A 258 -7.20 9.39 28.93
CA ARG A 258 -7.21 10.18 30.17
C ARG A 258 -8.64 10.49 30.60
#